data_AF-A0A818MAT7-F1
#
_entry.id   AF-A0A818MAT7-F1
#
_cell.length_a   1.000
_cell.length_b   1.000
_cell.length_c   1.000
_cell.angle_alpha   90.00
_cell.angle_beta   90.00
_cell.angle_gamma   90.00
#
_symmetry.space_group_name_H-M   'P 1'
#
loop_
_entity.id
_entity.type
_entity.pdbx_description
1 polymer ?
#
loop_
_entity_poly.entity_id
_entity_poly.type
_entity_poly.pdbx_seq_one_letter_code
_entity_poly.pdbx_strand_id
1 'polypeptide(L)'
;IIIPSEQIGSIPRPDELIAAQQSYRYGMISRNQLNILREKAIHTTIQQLEATGSKIITDGEQIKPSFLTYPIYALADEYYTFSSNC
;
A
#
# COMPACT_ATOMS: atom_id res chain seq x y z
N ILE A 1 -0.32 32.93 -14.66
CA ILE A 1 -1.36 32.16 -13.95
C ILE A 1 -0.77 30.79 -13.65
N ILE A 2 -0.80 30.34 -12.39
CA ILE A 2 -0.43 28.97 -12.01
C ILE A 2 -1.72 28.16 -11.98
N ILE A 3 -1.77 27.04 -12.71
CA ILE A 3 -2.90 26.10 -12.66
C ILE A 3 -2.55 25.04 -11.60
N PRO A 4 -3.37 24.84 -10.56
CA PRO A 4 -3.13 23.78 -9.58
C PRO A 4 -3.11 22.41 -10.26
N SER A 5 -2.11 21.62 -9.96
CA SER A 5 -1.97 20.23 -10.40
C SER A 5 -1.76 19.33 -9.20
N GLU A 6 -2.32 18.14 -9.26
CA GLU A 6 -2.25 17.14 -8.19
C GLU A 6 -1.93 15.78 -8.80
N GLN A 7 -1.34 14.91 -7.98
CA GLN A 7 -1.07 13.53 -8.35
C GLN A 7 -2.35 12.70 -8.32
N ILE A 8 -2.48 11.74 -9.24
CA ILE A 8 -3.58 10.78 -9.27
C ILE A 8 -3.07 9.34 -9.18
N GLY A 9 -3.76 8.52 -8.37
CA GLY A 9 -3.57 7.07 -8.34
C GLY A 9 -2.25 6.59 -7.74
N SER A 10 -1.62 5.63 -8.40
CA SER A 10 -0.46 4.91 -7.89
C SER A 10 0.84 5.73 -7.89
N ILE A 11 1.63 5.56 -6.83
CA ILE A 11 3.05 5.93 -6.74
C ILE A 11 3.87 4.64 -6.80
N PRO A 12 5.08 4.64 -7.38
CA PRO A 12 5.96 3.47 -7.33
C PRO A 12 6.12 2.95 -5.89
N ARG A 13 5.91 1.65 -5.72
CA ARG A 13 6.11 1.01 -4.41
C ARG A 13 7.59 0.96 -4.09
N PRO A 14 8.01 1.27 -2.85
CA PRO A 14 9.39 1.08 -2.44
C PRO A 14 9.81 -0.39 -2.59
N ASP A 15 11.07 -0.64 -2.96
CA ASP A 15 11.62 -2.00 -3.09
C ASP A 15 11.43 -2.83 -1.82
N GLU A 16 11.55 -2.19 -0.65
CA GLU A 16 11.31 -2.80 0.66
C GLU A 16 9.88 -3.37 0.77
N LEU A 17 8.87 -2.63 0.30
CA LEU A 17 7.48 -3.08 0.32
C LEU A 17 7.25 -4.21 -0.68
N ILE A 18 7.86 -4.15 -1.86
CA ILE A 18 7.78 -5.22 -2.87
C ILE A 18 8.38 -6.52 -2.31
N ALA A 19 9.58 -6.44 -1.72
CA ALA A 19 10.24 -7.58 -1.10
C ALA A 19 9.42 -8.15 0.06
N ALA A 20 8.83 -7.30 0.90
CA ALA A 20 7.98 -7.73 2.00
C ALA A 20 6.73 -8.47 1.52
N GLN A 21 6.07 -7.98 0.46
CA GLN A 21 4.92 -8.65 -0.15
C GLN A 21 5.28 -10.05 -0.65
N GLN A 22 6.46 -10.21 -1.26
CA GLN A 22 6.96 -11.51 -1.69
C GLN A 22 7.25 -12.42 -0.49
N SER A 23 7.98 -11.93 0.51
CA SER A 23 8.28 -12.67 1.74
C SER A 23 7.02 -13.14 2.47
N TYR A 24 5.98 -12.31 2.53
CA TYR A 24 4.70 -12.68 3.14
C TYR A 24 4.02 -13.82 2.35
N ARG A 25 4.02 -13.75 1.02
CA ARG A 25 3.46 -14.81 0.16
C ARG A 25 4.17 -16.15 0.33
N TYR A 26 5.45 -16.14 0.70
CA TYR A 26 6.23 -17.33 1.00
C TYR A 26 6.21 -17.74 2.49
N GLY A 27 5.42 -17.06 3.33
CA GLY A 27 5.33 -17.36 4.76
C GLY A 27 6.57 -16.97 5.59
N MET A 28 7.46 -16.15 5.04
CA MET A 28 8.73 -15.77 5.68
C MET A 28 8.57 -14.64 6.69
N ILE A 29 7.53 -13.83 6.56
CA ILE A 29 7.17 -12.78 7.53
C ILE A 29 5.70 -12.90 7.91
N SER A 30 5.39 -12.50 9.13
CA SER A 30 4.01 -12.40 9.62
C SER A 30 3.24 -11.27 8.92
N ARG A 31 1.91 -11.35 8.98
CA ARG A 31 1.02 -10.26 8.55
C ARG A 31 1.32 -8.94 9.26
N ASN A 32 1.63 -8.99 10.56
CA ASN A 32 1.98 -7.80 11.34
C ASN A 32 3.25 -7.12 10.80
N GLN A 33 4.31 -7.91 10.53
CA GLN A 33 5.53 -7.40 9.92
C GLN A 33 5.27 -6.78 8.54
N LEU A 34 4.41 -7.39 7.71
CA LEU A 34 4.01 -6.79 6.43
C LEU A 34 3.25 -5.47 6.63
N ASN A 35 2.34 -5.39 7.60
CA ASN A 35 1.54 -4.20 7.87
C ASN A 35 2.41 -3.02 8.32
N ILE A 36 3.42 -3.25 9.16
CA ILE A 36 4.39 -2.22 9.55
C ILE A 36 5.07 -1.60 8.33
N LEU A 37 5.47 -2.43 7.35
CA LEU A 37 6.12 -1.96 6.13
C LEU A 37 5.14 -1.24 5.18
N ARG A 38 3.88 -1.68 5.14
CA ARG A 38 2.81 -0.98 4.41
C ARG A 38 2.54 0.41 4.98
N GLU A 39 2.40 0.52 6.30
CA GLU A 39 2.20 1.78 7.00
C GLU A 39 3.37 2.74 6.74
N LYS A 40 4.62 2.24 6.86
CA LYS A 40 5.82 3.02 6.53
C LYS A 40 5.78 3.58 5.12
N ALA A 41 5.39 2.78 4.12
CA ALA A 41 5.30 3.21 2.73
C ALA A 41 4.20 4.27 2.51
N ILE A 42 3.04 4.12 3.14
CA ILE A 42 1.96 5.11 3.10
C ILE A 42 2.43 6.43 3.72
N HIS A 43 2.97 6.38 4.94
CA HIS A 43 3.44 7.58 5.64
C HIS A 43 4.53 8.32 4.85
N THR A 44 5.48 7.58 4.29
CA THR A 44 6.55 8.17 3.46
C THR A 44 5.97 8.82 2.21
N THR A 45 5.00 8.18 1.55
CA THR A 45 4.32 8.73 0.36
C THR A 45 3.59 10.03 0.70
N ILE A 46 2.82 10.04 1.79
CA ILE A 46 2.09 11.22 2.27
C ILE A 46 3.07 12.36 2.54
N GLN A 47 4.12 12.13 3.34
CA GLN A 47 5.11 13.15 3.68
C GLN A 47 5.80 13.75 2.45
N GLN A 48 6.12 12.91 1.45
CA GLN A 48 6.74 13.37 0.22
C GLN A 48 5.77 14.19 -0.65
N LEU A 49 4.50 13.77 -0.74
CA LEU A 49 3.49 14.51 -1.48
C LEU A 49 3.16 15.85 -0.81
N GLU A 50 3.09 15.91 0.53
CA GLU A 50 2.92 17.16 1.29
C GLU A 50 4.04 18.16 0.98
N ALA A 51 5.29 17.68 0.90
CA ALA A 51 6.45 18.51 0.59
C ALA A 51 6.42 19.13 -0.82
N THR A 52 5.58 18.63 -1.74
CA THR A 52 5.40 19.23 -3.07
C THR A 52 4.54 20.49 -3.07
N GLY A 53 3.79 20.75 -1.98
CA GLY A 53 2.79 21.81 -1.94
C GLY A 53 1.49 21.49 -2.67
N SER A 54 1.27 20.22 -3.05
CA SER A 54 0.00 19.75 -3.60
C SER A 54 -1.13 19.97 -2.58
N LYS A 55 -2.27 20.49 -3.05
CA LYS A 55 -3.43 20.77 -2.18
C LYS A 55 -4.20 19.52 -1.81
N ILE A 56 -4.21 18.54 -2.70
CA ILE A 56 -4.81 17.22 -2.50
C ILE A 56 -3.71 16.20 -2.75
N ILE A 57 -3.65 15.22 -1.85
CA ILE A 57 -2.69 14.12 -1.88
C ILE A 57 -3.43 12.79 -1.75
N THR A 58 -2.75 11.69 -2.07
CA THR A 58 -3.29 10.34 -1.94
C THR A 58 -2.33 9.45 -1.13
N ASP A 59 -2.76 8.24 -0.80
CA ASP A 59 -1.88 7.22 -0.19
C ASP A 59 -0.94 6.56 -1.22
N GLY A 60 -0.97 7.00 -2.49
CA GLY A 60 -0.21 6.42 -3.59
C GLY A 60 -0.57 4.98 -3.93
N GLU A 61 -1.71 4.48 -3.45
CA GLU A 61 -2.17 3.10 -3.65
C GLU A 61 -1.16 2.04 -3.20
N GLN A 62 -0.31 2.36 -2.21
CA GLN A 62 0.81 1.52 -1.77
C GLN A 62 0.36 0.10 -1.41
N ILE A 63 -0.85 -0.05 -0.87
CA ILE A 63 -1.39 -1.34 -0.39
C ILE A 63 -2.38 -2.02 -1.34
N LYS A 64 -2.75 -1.40 -2.47
CA LYS A 64 -3.69 -1.99 -3.43
C LYS A 64 -2.94 -2.89 -4.43
N PRO A 65 -3.08 -4.22 -4.39
CA PRO A 65 -2.26 -5.11 -5.23
C PRO A 65 -2.61 -5.02 -6.73
N SER A 66 -3.82 -4.56 -7.05
CA SER A 66 -4.32 -4.41 -8.42
C SER A 66 -5.49 -3.44 -8.41
N PHE A 67 -5.55 -2.55 -9.40
CA PHE A 67 -6.69 -1.65 -9.57
C PHE A 67 -8.02 -2.40 -9.77
N LEU A 68 -8.00 -3.54 -10.47
CA LEU A 68 -9.22 -4.29 -10.76
C LEU A 68 -9.68 -5.15 -9.59
N THR A 69 -8.75 -5.78 -8.88
CA THR A 69 -9.09 -6.84 -7.91
C THR A 69 -9.01 -6.39 -6.45
N TYR A 70 -8.50 -5.19 -6.14
CA TYR A 70 -8.45 -4.73 -4.75
C TYR A 70 -9.82 -4.73 -4.01
N PRO A 71 -10.98 -4.45 -4.64
CA PRO A 71 -12.25 -4.41 -3.91
C PRO A 71 -12.67 -5.78 -3.34
N ILE A 72 -12.25 -6.85 -4.01
CA ILE A 72 -12.54 -8.24 -3.58
C ILE A 72 -11.35 -8.88 -2.86
N TYR A 73 -10.16 -8.28 -2.94
CA TYR A 73 -8.95 -8.81 -2.31
C TYR A 73 -9.10 -8.94 -0.79
N ALA A 74 -9.69 -7.94 -0.13
CA ALA A 74 -9.90 -7.96 1.31
C ALA A 74 -10.78 -9.14 1.78
N LEU A 75 -11.78 -9.52 0.98
CA LEU A 75 -12.67 -10.65 1.29
C LEU A 75 -11.92 -11.99 1.25
N ALA A 76 -11.03 -12.15 0.26
CA ALA A 76 -10.18 -13.34 0.19
C ALA A 76 -9.17 -13.37 1.35
N ASP A 77 -8.54 -12.24 1.65
CA ASP A 77 -7.50 -12.11 2.67
C ASP A 77 -8.03 -12.38 4.09
N GLU A 78 -9.25 -11.90 4.39
CA GLU A 78 -9.96 -12.16 5.64
C GLU A 78 -10.38 -13.64 5.75
N TYR A 79 -10.90 -14.22 4.67
CA TYR A 79 -11.26 -15.64 4.62
C TYR A 79 -10.04 -16.55 4.89
N TYR A 80 -8.89 -16.28 4.26
CA TYR A 80 -7.66 -17.05 4.50
C TYR A 80 -7.16 -16.91 5.93
N THR A 81 -7.22 -15.70 6.51
CA THR A 81 -6.82 -15.45 7.90
C THR A 81 -7.72 -16.19 8.90
N PHE A 82 -9.02 -16.26 8.64
CA PHE A 82 -9.94 -17.06 9.46
C PHE A 82 -9.60 -18.56 9.40
N SER A 83 -9.39 -19.10 8.21
CA SER A 83 -9.09 -20.55 8.03
C SER A 83 -7.77 -21.01 8.64
N SER A 84 -6.78 -20.12 8.73
CA SER A 84 -5.42 -20.44 9.22
C SER A 84 -5.31 -20.45 10.75
N ASN A 85 -6.36 -19.99 11.45
CA ASN A 85 -6.43 -19.92 12.92
C ASN A 85 -7.38 -20.98 13.51
N CYS A 86 -7.85 -21.93 12.71
CA CYS A 86 -8.63 -23.09 13.14
C CYS A 86 -7.79 -24.38 13.13
#